data_AF-A0A8G2BMG8-F1
#
_entry.id   AF-A0A8G2BMG8-F1
#
_cell.length_a   1.000
_cell.length_b   1.000
_cell.length_c   1.000
_cell.angle_alpha   90.00
_cell.angle_beta   90.00
_cell.angle_gamma   90.00
#
_symmetry.space_group_name_H-M   'P 1'
#
loop_
_entity.id
_entity.type
_entity.pdbx_description
1 polymer ?
#
loop_
_entity_poly.entity_id
_entity_poly.type
_entity_poly.pdbx_seq_one_letter_code
_entity_poly.pdbx_strand_id
1 'polypeptide(L)'
;MSWKLELVEVGPTSGSRRLEVGWLGEIHAPASVDDIGLNHAMAHQLLADLQRAVVELQEARLREYVDGQSAYLVDYAQRQRAGKPVGTSISEGLANALVNRRMNKLQQMRWSAAGAHAVVTMRLNAMNAATRRGVVATAATA
;
A
#
# COMPACT_ATOMS: atom_id res chain seq x y z
N MET A 1 22.40 42.19 3.86
CA MET A 1 20.96 42.50 4.12
C MET A 1 20.55 41.76 5.38
N SER A 2 20.11 42.48 6.42
CA SER A 2 19.69 41.88 7.70
C SER A 2 18.22 41.41 7.64
N TRP A 3 17.96 40.23 8.18
CA TRP A 3 16.63 39.64 8.24
C TRP A 3 16.11 39.64 9.69
N LYS A 4 14.80 39.90 9.85
CA LYS A 4 14.11 39.95 11.13
C LYS A 4 12.99 38.91 11.16
N LEU A 5 12.83 38.21 12.28
CA LEU A 5 11.74 37.26 12.50
C LEU A 5 10.63 37.90 13.34
N GLU A 6 9.41 37.90 12.81
CA GLU A 6 8.22 38.41 13.49
C GLU A 6 7.15 37.31 13.56
N LEU A 7 6.61 37.06 14.75
CA LEU A 7 5.42 36.25 14.94
C LEU A 7 4.19 37.16 14.81
N VAL A 8 3.28 36.78 13.92
CA VAL A 8 2.00 37.47 13.72
C VAL A 8 0.90 36.57 14.21
N GLU A 9 0.20 37.00 15.26
CA GLU A 9 -1.01 36.32 15.72
C GLU A 9 -2.19 36.80 14.88
N VAL A 10 -2.90 35.86 14.23
CA VAL A 10 -4.07 36.15 13.40
C VAL A 10 -5.28 35.51 14.04
N GLY A 11 -6.08 36.31 14.76
CA GLY A 11 -7.37 35.92 15.31
C GLY A 11 -8.54 36.57 14.56
N PRO A 12 -9.74 35.96 14.56
CA PRO A 12 -10.88 36.48 13.80
C PRO A 12 -11.50 37.78 14.36
N THR A 13 -11.25 38.13 15.62
CA THR A 13 -11.89 39.29 16.30
C THR A 13 -11.00 40.08 17.25
N SER A 14 -9.68 39.81 17.30
CA SER A 14 -8.74 40.61 18.10
C SER A 14 -7.59 41.08 17.22
N GLY A 15 -7.25 42.37 17.34
CA GLY A 15 -6.34 43.08 16.42
C GLY A 15 -5.01 42.35 16.21
N SER A 16 -4.47 42.49 15.00
CA SER A 16 -3.17 41.89 14.63
C SER A 16 -2.10 42.33 15.62
N ARG A 17 -1.61 41.38 16.43
CA ARG A 17 -0.46 41.61 17.29
C ARG A 17 0.77 41.04 16.60
N ARG A 18 1.74 41.91 16.34
CA ARG A 18 3.03 41.53 15.78
C ARG A 18 4.08 41.58 16.89
N LEU A 19 4.74 40.47 17.13
CA LEU A 19 5.80 40.33 18.11
C LEU A 19 7.11 40.07 17.39
N GLU A 20 8.10 40.93 17.61
CA GLU A 20 9.46 40.70 17.18
C GLU A 20 10.07 39.59 18.04
N VAL A 21 10.49 38.50 17.39
CA VAL A 21 10.98 37.29 18.07
C VAL A 21 12.50 37.24 18.08
N GLY A 22 13.15 37.89 17.11
CA GLY A 22 14.60 38.02 17.07
C GLY A 22 15.13 38.49 15.72
N TRP A 23 16.41 38.86 15.73
CA TRP A 23 17.18 39.18 14.54
C TRP A 23 17.89 37.93 14.06
N LEU A 24 17.69 37.54 12.79
CA LEU A 24 18.38 36.41 12.18
C LEU A 24 19.78 36.78 11.66
N GLY A 25 20.30 37.93 12.07
CA GLY A 25 21.58 38.46 11.59
C GLY A 25 21.59 38.71 10.08
N GLU A 26 22.79 38.80 9.52
CA GLU A 26 22.98 38.88 8.08
C GLU A 26 23.05 37.46 7.50
N ILE A 27 21.98 37.05 6.82
CA ILE A 27 21.92 35.76 6.12
C ILE A 27 22.74 35.91 4.84
N HIS A 28 23.95 35.37 4.88
CA HIS A 28 24.80 35.27 3.71
C HIS A 28 24.35 34.06 2.89
N ALA A 29 24.26 34.24 1.57
CA ALA A 29 24.10 33.09 0.70
C ALA A 29 25.30 32.15 0.92
N PRO A 30 25.07 30.84 1.15
CA PRO A 30 26.15 29.89 1.36
C PRO A 30 27.06 29.89 0.13
N ALA A 31 28.39 29.93 0.35
CA ALA A 31 29.36 29.89 -0.75
C ALA A 31 29.55 28.45 -1.27
N SER A 32 29.25 27.47 -0.41
CA SER A 32 29.22 26.04 -0.70
C SER A 32 28.02 25.38 -0.01
N VAL A 33 27.59 24.21 -0.50
CA VAL A 33 26.57 23.38 0.14
C VAL A 33 26.94 23.03 1.59
N ASP A 34 28.24 22.93 1.91
CA ASP A 34 28.72 22.64 3.27
C ASP A 34 28.43 23.78 4.27
N ASP A 35 28.25 25.02 3.79
CA ASP A 35 27.94 26.19 4.62
C ASP A 35 26.47 26.22 5.08
N ILE A 36 25.62 25.35 4.51
CA ILE A 36 24.19 25.22 4.84
C ILE A 36 24.00 24.54 6.22
N GLY A 37 25.07 24.00 6.81
CA GLY A 37 25.01 23.27 8.09
C GLY A 37 24.46 21.86 7.95
N LEU A 38 24.19 21.38 6.73
CA LEU A 38 23.83 20.01 6.41
C LEU A 38 24.99 19.34 5.68
N ASN A 39 26.00 18.91 6.44
CA ASN A 39 27.09 18.13 5.86
C ASN A 39 26.60 16.74 5.40
N HIS A 40 27.36 16.11 4.52
CA HIS A 40 27.00 14.83 3.90
C HIS A 40 26.73 13.72 4.93
N ALA A 41 27.51 13.64 6.02
CA ALA A 41 27.33 12.65 7.08
C ALA A 41 26.00 12.85 7.83
N MET A 42 25.66 14.09 8.15
CA MET A 42 24.40 14.42 8.81
C MET A 42 23.19 14.20 7.89
N ALA A 43 23.33 14.49 6.59
CA ALA A 43 22.30 14.17 5.61
C ALA A 43 22.05 12.65 5.51
N HIS A 44 23.11 11.85 5.51
CA HIS A 44 22.99 10.38 5.52
C HIS A 44 22.35 9.86 6.81
N GLN A 45 22.68 10.44 7.96
CA GLN A 45 22.10 10.05 9.24
C GLN A 45 20.61 10.39 9.31
N LEU A 46 20.23 11.60 8.88
CA LEU A 46 18.82 12.01 8.79
C LEU A 46 18.02 11.10 7.85
N LEU A 47 18.60 10.70 6.71
CA LEU A 47 17.95 9.77 5.80
C LEU A 47 17.75 8.40 6.46
N ALA A 48 18.75 7.88 7.19
CA ALA A 48 18.65 6.61 7.89
C ALA A 48 17.59 6.65 9.00
N ASP A 49 17.52 7.73 9.76
CA ASP A 49 16.53 7.93 10.82
C ASP A 49 15.11 8.03 10.24
N LEU A 50 14.95 8.75 9.12
CA LEU A 50 13.68 8.80 8.39
C LEU A 50 13.26 7.43 7.86
N GLN A 51 14.20 6.67 7.29
CA GLN A 51 13.92 5.31 6.81
C GLN A 51 13.44 4.40 7.95
N ARG A 52 14.09 4.47 9.12
CA ARG A 52 13.68 3.69 10.29
C ARG A 52 12.28 4.09 10.76
N ALA A 53 12.00 5.39 10.87
CA ALA A 53 10.68 5.88 11.27
C ALA A 53 9.58 5.44 10.28
N VAL A 54 9.85 5.45 8.98
CA VAL A 54 8.90 4.97 7.96
C VAL A 54 8.63 3.47 8.13
N VAL A 55 9.66 2.66 8.37
CA VAL A 55 9.49 1.22 8.62
C VAL A 55 8.67 0.97 9.88
N GLU A 56 8.93 1.68 10.97
CA GLU A 56 8.17 1.56 12.21
C GLU A 56 6.68 1.91 12.01
N LEU A 57 6.38 2.97 11.27
CA LEU A 57 5.00 3.33 10.94
C LEU A 57 4.31 2.27 10.06
N GLN A 58 5.03 1.67 9.11
CA GLN A 58 4.51 0.61 8.28
C GLN A 58 4.25 -0.67 9.07
N GLU A 59 5.15 -1.04 9.97
CA GLU A 59 4.97 -2.19 10.87
C GLU A 59 3.77 -2.00 11.79
N ALA A 60 3.63 -0.83 12.42
CA ALA A 60 2.49 -0.53 13.28
C ALA A 60 1.16 -0.67 12.52
N ARG A 61 1.10 -0.09 11.31
CA ARG A 61 -0.09 -0.20 10.45
C ARG A 61 -0.39 -1.64 10.02
N LEU A 62 0.65 -2.43 9.73
CA LEU A 62 0.49 -3.83 9.39
C LEU A 62 -0.07 -4.63 10.57
N ARG A 63 0.43 -4.38 11.79
CA ARG A 63 -0.06 -5.02 13.02
C ARG A 63 -1.53 -4.70 13.25
N GLU A 64 -1.90 -3.41 13.20
CA GLU A 64 -3.31 -2.99 13.33
C GLU A 64 -4.21 -3.67 12.30
N TYR A 65 -3.75 -3.76 11.04
CA TYR A 65 -4.50 -4.44 9.99
C TYR A 65 -4.69 -5.93 10.30
N VAL A 66 -3.60 -6.63 10.66
CA VAL A 66 -3.62 -8.07 10.96
C VAL A 66 -4.52 -8.34 12.17
N ASP A 67 -4.39 -7.55 13.24
CA ASP A 67 -5.19 -7.70 14.46
C ASP A 67 -6.68 -7.44 14.17
N GLY A 68 -6.98 -6.40 13.39
CA GLY A 68 -8.35 -6.09 12.95
C GLY A 68 -8.94 -7.15 12.02
N GLN A 69 -8.11 -7.92 11.32
CA GLN A 69 -8.54 -9.03 10.46
C GLN A 69 -8.45 -10.40 11.15
N SER A 70 -8.04 -10.49 12.41
CA SER A 70 -7.82 -11.76 13.14
C SER A 70 -8.98 -12.76 13.03
N ALA A 71 -10.23 -12.29 13.09
CA ALA A 71 -11.43 -13.13 12.93
C ALA A 71 -11.59 -13.75 11.53
N TYR A 72 -10.94 -13.18 10.52
CA TYR A 72 -10.97 -13.61 9.12
C TYR A 72 -9.67 -14.30 8.67
N LEU A 73 -8.63 -14.29 9.50
CA LEU A 73 -7.37 -14.97 9.19
C LEU A 73 -7.56 -16.49 9.24
N VAL A 74 -7.24 -17.15 8.13
CA VAL A 74 -7.30 -18.60 8.01
C VAL A 74 -5.97 -19.20 8.45
N ASP A 75 -5.99 -20.21 9.33
CA ASP A 75 -4.81 -21.02 9.62
C ASP A 75 -4.47 -21.92 8.43
N TYR A 76 -3.69 -21.37 7.51
CA TYR A 76 -3.22 -22.05 6.32
C TYR A 76 -2.27 -23.21 6.62
N ALA A 77 -1.53 -23.17 7.74
CA ALA A 77 -0.66 -24.26 8.15
C ALA A 77 -1.46 -25.48 8.65
N GLN A 78 -2.55 -25.26 9.39
CA GLN A 78 -3.49 -26.32 9.75
C GLN A 78 -4.19 -26.88 8.50
N ARG A 79 -4.63 -26.03 7.57
CA ARG A 79 -5.24 -26.48 6.31
C ARG A 79 -4.29 -27.34 5.48
N GLN A 80 -3.03 -26.93 5.37
CA GLN A 80 -2.01 -27.70 4.67
C GLN A 80 -1.81 -29.08 5.29
N ARG A 81 -1.67 -29.13 6.63
CA ARG A 81 -1.55 -30.40 7.38
C ARG A 81 -2.79 -31.29 7.23
N ALA A 82 -3.97 -30.71 7.04
CA ALA A 82 -5.22 -31.41 6.79
C ALA A 82 -5.45 -31.78 5.31
N GLY A 83 -4.47 -31.55 4.41
CA GLY A 83 -4.61 -31.82 2.98
C GLY A 83 -5.64 -30.94 2.27
N LYS A 84 -6.08 -29.83 2.88
CA LYS A 84 -7.04 -28.90 2.29
C LYS A 84 -6.30 -27.89 1.38
N PRO A 85 -6.92 -27.42 0.29
CA PRO A 85 -6.34 -26.36 -0.54
C PRO A 85 -5.97 -25.13 0.30
N VAL A 86 -4.70 -24.74 0.21
CA VAL A 86 -4.10 -23.65 1.00
C VAL A 86 -4.16 -22.34 0.22
N GLY A 87 -4.20 -22.39 -1.11
CA GLY A 87 -4.23 -21.20 -1.96
C GLY A 87 -5.49 -21.14 -2.82
N THR A 88 -5.98 -19.92 -2.99
CA THR A 88 -6.94 -19.56 -4.04
C THR A 88 -6.23 -19.25 -5.36
N SER A 89 -4.90 -19.33 -5.44
CA SER A 89 -4.08 -18.93 -6.60
C SER A 89 -4.57 -19.48 -7.94
N ILE A 90 -5.03 -20.73 -8.02
CA ILE A 90 -5.64 -21.29 -9.23
C ILE A 90 -6.96 -20.58 -9.54
N SER A 91 -7.84 -20.42 -8.55
CA SER A 91 -9.13 -19.75 -8.72
C SER A 91 -8.97 -18.25 -9.01
N GLU A 92 -8.00 -17.58 -8.39
CA GLU A 92 -7.64 -16.18 -8.61
C GLU A 92 -7.01 -15.97 -9.98
N GLY A 93 -6.07 -16.82 -10.39
CA GLY A 93 -5.47 -16.77 -11.72
C GLY A 93 -6.52 -16.96 -12.82
N LEU A 94 -7.46 -17.89 -12.60
CA LEU A 94 -8.60 -18.09 -13.50
C LEU A 94 -9.56 -16.89 -13.50
N ALA A 95 -9.88 -16.33 -12.34
CA ALA A 95 -10.73 -15.14 -12.23
C ALA A 95 -10.08 -13.95 -12.95
N ASN A 96 -8.78 -13.74 -12.72
CA ASN A 96 -7.99 -12.70 -13.37
C ASN A 96 -7.96 -12.88 -14.90
N ALA A 97 -7.72 -14.11 -15.39
CA ALA A 97 -7.77 -14.41 -16.81
C ALA A 97 -9.16 -14.17 -17.41
N LEU A 98 -10.23 -14.55 -16.72
CA LEU A 98 -11.62 -14.34 -17.16
C LEU A 98 -12.00 -12.87 -17.21
N VAL A 99 -11.64 -12.11 -16.17
CA VAL A 99 -11.89 -10.67 -16.08
C VAL A 99 -11.07 -9.95 -17.14
N ASN A 100 -9.77 -10.22 -17.25
CA ASN A 100 -8.90 -9.57 -18.24
C ASN A 100 -9.33 -9.92 -19.67
N ARG A 101 -9.68 -11.18 -19.96
CA ARG A 101 -10.19 -11.57 -21.29
C ARG A 101 -11.47 -10.83 -21.67
N ARG A 102 -12.29 -10.45 -20.69
CA ARG A 102 -13.60 -9.83 -20.94
C ARG A 102 -13.58 -8.31 -20.83
N MET A 103 -12.71 -7.74 -20.00
CA MET A 103 -12.67 -6.30 -19.72
C MET A 103 -11.56 -5.58 -20.49
N ASN A 104 -10.59 -6.28 -21.07
CA ASN A 104 -9.56 -5.66 -21.89
C ASN A 104 -10.10 -5.26 -23.27
N LYS A 105 -9.55 -4.18 -23.85
CA LYS A 105 -9.86 -3.63 -25.18
C LYS A 105 -11.36 -3.50 -25.50
N LEU A 106 -11.97 -2.43 -24.97
CA LEU A 106 -13.27 -1.88 -25.40
C LEU A 106 -14.52 -2.72 -25.06
N GLN A 107 -14.40 -3.77 -24.24
CA GLN A 107 -15.54 -4.57 -23.74
C GLN A 107 -15.87 -4.35 -22.25
N GLN A 108 -15.67 -3.14 -21.73
CA GLN A 108 -16.14 -2.82 -20.38
C GLN A 108 -17.66 -2.96 -20.31
N MET A 109 -18.15 -3.90 -19.51
CA MET A 109 -19.58 -4.09 -19.27
C MET A 109 -20.03 -3.48 -17.94
N ARG A 110 -21.25 -2.93 -17.95
CA ARG A 110 -21.94 -2.39 -16.76
C ARG A 110 -22.57 -3.51 -15.95
N TRP A 111 -21.74 -4.37 -15.37
CA TRP A 111 -22.23 -5.35 -14.41
C TRP A 111 -22.38 -4.72 -13.03
N SER A 112 -23.47 -5.06 -12.34
CA SER A 112 -23.51 -4.90 -10.88
C SER A 112 -22.51 -5.87 -10.24
N ALA A 113 -22.03 -5.55 -9.04
CA ALA A 113 -21.10 -6.41 -8.29
C ALA A 113 -21.66 -7.85 -8.14
N ALA A 114 -22.96 -8.00 -7.88
CA ALA A 114 -23.63 -9.29 -7.78
C ALA A 114 -23.63 -10.06 -9.12
N GLY A 115 -23.91 -9.38 -10.24
CA GLY A 115 -23.90 -10.01 -11.56
C GLY A 115 -22.50 -10.46 -11.99
N ALA A 116 -21.48 -9.65 -11.69
CA ALA A 116 -20.09 -10.01 -11.93
C ALA A 116 -19.68 -11.25 -11.12
N HIS A 117 -20.01 -11.29 -9.83
CA HIS A 117 -19.73 -12.42 -8.97
C HIS A 117 -20.39 -13.71 -9.47
N ALA A 118 -21.68 -13.69 -9.82
CA ALA A 118 -22.40 -14.87 -10.32
C ALA A 118 -21.77 -15.44 -11.61
N VAL A 119 -21.43 -14.58 -12.57
CA VAL A 119 -20.84 -15.00 -13.85
C VAL A 119 -19.43 -15.55 -13.65
N VAL A 120 -18.62 -14.93 -12.81
CA VAL A 120 -17.27 -15.41 -12.49
C VAL A 120 -17.35 -16.77 -11.78
N THR A 121 -18.20 -16.92 -10.77
CA THR A 121 -18.38 -18.18 -10.03
C THR A 121 -18.81 -19.34 -10.94
N MET A 122 -19.79 -19.12 -11.83
CA MET A 122 -20.23 -20.15 -12.78
C MET A 122 -19.10 -20.59 -13.72
N ARG A 123 -18.34 -19.63 -14.26
CA ARG A 123 -17.23 -19.93 -15.18
C ARG A 123 -16.05 -20.58 -14.49
N LEU A 124 -15.70 -20.16 -13.27
CA LEU A 124 -14.69 -20.81 -12.44
C LEU A 124 -15.06 -22.27 -12.18
N ASN A 125 -16.32 -22.55 -11.83
CA ASN A 125 -16.79 -23.91 -11.62
C ASN A 125 -16.67 -24.78 -12.87
N ALA A 126 -17.02 -24.24 -14.05
CA ALA A 126 -16.88 -24.94 -15.32
C ALA A 126 -15.41 -25.22 -15.67
N MET A 127 -14.52 -24.24 -15.50
CA MET A 127 -13.08 -24.41 -15.75
C MET A 127 -12.44 -25.39 -14.77
N ASN A 128 -12.74 -25.28 -13.48
CA ASN A 128 -12.27 -26.23 -12.46
C ASN A 128 -12.72 -27.67 -12.76
N ALA A 129 -13.95 -27.86 -13.25
CA ALA A 129 -14.44 -29.17 -13.66
C ALA A 129 -13.74 -29.72 -14.92
N ALA A 130 -13.31 -28.85 -15.84
CA ALA A 130 -12.51 -29.25 -16.99
C ALA A 130 -11.08 -29.64 -16.58
N THR A 131 -10.43 -28.85 -15.71
CA THR A 131 -9.10 -29.14 -15.19
C THR A 131 -9.07 -30.46 -14.41
N ARG A 132 -10.05 -30.69 -13.52
CA ARG A 132 -10.16 -31.97 -12.80
C ARG A 132 -10.27 -33.17 -13.75
N ARG A 133 -11.01 -33.04 -14.85
CA ARG A 133 -11.13 -34.11 -15.86
C ARG A 133 -9.81 -34.37 -16.60
N GLY A 134 -9.04 -33.32 -16.90
CA GLY A 134 -7.71 -33.46 -17.53
C GLY A 134 -6.64 -34.08 -16.63
N VAL A 135 -6.66 -33.78 -15.33
CA VAL A 135 -5.74 -34.37 -14.33
C VAL A 135 -6.03 -35.86 -14.09
N VAL A 136 -7.30 -36.26 -14.06
CA VAL A 136 -7.67 -37.69 -13.92
C VAL A 136 -7.29 -38.50 -15.17
N ALA A 137 -7.39 -37.91 -16.37
CA ALA A 137 -7.00 -38.59 -17.61
C ALA A 137 -5.48 -38.81 -17.73
N THR A 138 -4.67 -37.93 -17.14
CA THR A 138 -3.20 -38.04 -17.11
C THR A 138 -2.69 -38.98 -16.01
N ALA A 139 -3.41 -39.11 -14.90
CA ALA A 139 -3.09 -40.08 -13.84
C ALA A 139 -3.49 -41.53 -14.17
N ALA A 140 -4.41 -41.75 -15.12
CA ALA A 140 -4.85 -43.09 -15.56
C ALA A 140 -4.01 -43.66 -16.73
N THR A 141 -2.97 -42.94 -17.18
CA THR A 141 -2.08 -43.34 -18.29
C THR A 141 -0.63 -43.58 -17.87
N ALA A 142 -0.35 -43.67 -16.56
CA ALA A 142 0.94 -44.07 -15.98
C ALA A 142 0.76 -45.37 -15.19
#